data_AF-E3J3L8-F1
#
_entry.id   AF-E3J3L8-F1
#
_cell.length_a   1.000
_cell.length_b   1.000
_cell.length_c   1.000
_cell.angle_alpha   90.00
_cell.angle_beta   90.00
_cell.angle_gamma   90.00
#
_symmetry.space_group_name_H-M   'P 1'
#
loop_
_entity.id
_entity.type
_entity.pdbx_description
1 polymer ?
#
loop_
_entity_poly.entity_id
_entity_poly.type
_entity_poly.pdbx_seq_one_letter_code
_entity_poly.pdbx_strand_id
1 'polypeptide(L)'
;MGMPAVSVSLGDGLEALFVPALPLNLPATTAGLLLGRPVAVEQTRPGLEMARRSAAVVASGFEFVEIHAGELTRVAVSMGRSSSVASVVICPPGVSPARTALAVAVAGVLRGHRGDGHAVVTCAVCPPLGVGRSAIPHEVAVRVGDRVEIRHVWEIVSWPQIPIWLATLSPRPIAA
;
A
#
# COMPACT_ATOMS: atom_id res chain seq x y z
N MET A 1 15.81 24.80 0.79
CA MET A 1 14.58 24.59 1.58
C MET A 1 14.49 23.11 1.90
N GLY A 2 14.63 22.73 3.17
CA GLY A 2 14.52 21.33 3.59
C GLY A 2 13.08 20.85 3.45
N MET A 3 12.89 19.63 2.95
CA MET A 3 11.54 19.06 2.87
C MET A 3 10.98 18.83 4.28
N PRO A 4 9.68 19.12 4.52
CA PRO A 4 9.05 18.84 5.80
C PRO A 4 9.09 17.33 6.06
N ALA A 5 9.71 16.93 7.17
CA ALA A 5 9.69 15.54 7.61
C ALA A 5 8.25 15.19 8.01
N VAL A 6 7.68 14.15 7.38
CA VAL A 6 6.35 13.65 7.69
C VAL A 6 6.49 12.44 8.60
N SER A 7 6.05 12.57 9.85
CA SER A 7 5.95 11.43 10.77
C SER A 7 4.52 10.89 10.78
N VAL A 8 4.39 9.60 10.95
CA VAL A 8 3.12 8.88 10.92
C VAL A 8 3.05 7.92 12.09
N SER A 9 1.97 7.96 12.88
CA SER A 9 1.70 6.90 13.86
C SER A 9 0.44 6.13 13.50
N LEU A 10 0.46 4.80 13.61
CA LEU A 10 -0.77 4.03 13.67
C LEU A 10 -1.50 4.35 14.99
N GLY A 11 -2.83 4.23 14.98
CA GLY A 11 -3.73 4.67 16.06
C GLY A 11 -3.51 4.06 17.45
N ASP A 12 -2.60 3.09 17.60
CA ASP A 12 -2.17 2.55 18.90
C ASP A 12 -1.08 3.40 19.59
N GLY A 13 -0.51 4.39 18.89
CA GLY A 13 0.49 5.31 19.43
C GLY A 13 1.88 4.68 19.66
N LEU A 14 2.09 3.41 19.29
CA LEU A 14 3.30 2.67 19.62
C LEU A 14 4.39 2.77 18.54
N GLU A 15 4.05 3.16 17.31
CA GLU A 15 5.02 3.24 16.21
C GLU A 15 4.94 4.56 15.45
N ALA A 16 5.88 5.47 15.73
CA ALA A 16 6.13 6.64 14.90
C ALA A 16 7.00 6.24 13.69
N LEU A 17 6.36 6.04 12.55
CA LEU A 17 6.99 5.83 11.26
C LEU A 17 7.34 7.16 10.61
N PHE A 18 8.60 7.31 10.22
CA PHE A 18 8.92 8.33 9.23
C PHE A 18 8.37 7.83 7.90
N VAL A 19 7.42 8.58 7.32
CA VAL A 19 7.10 8.39 5.90
C VAL A 19 8.21 9.13 5.17
N PRO A 20 9.23 8.42 4.62
CA PRO A 20 10.11 9.09 3.69
C PRO A 20 9.21 9.69 2.63
N ALA A 21 9.42 10.96 2.31
CA ALA A 21 8.83 11.55 1.14
C ALA A 21 9.37 10.77 -0.06
N LEU A 22 8.72 9.64 -0.37
CA LEU A 22 9.01 8.84 -1.54
C LEU A 22 8.74 9.80 -2.71
N PRO A 23 9.73 10.05 -3.59
CA PRO A 23 9.53 10.91 -4.74
C PRO A 23 8.65 10.19 -5.76
N LEU A 24 7.38 9.96 -5.43
CA LEU A 24 6.45 9.25 -6.28
C LEU A 24 5.97 10.18 -7.39
N ASN A 25 6.47 9.96 -8.60
CA ASN A 25 5.91 10.56 -9.80
C ASN A 25 4.80 9.68 -10.35
N LEU A 26 3.56 9.95 -9.95
CA LEU A 26 2.38 9.24 -10.44
C LEU A 26 1.68 10.02 -11.55
N PRO A 27 1.13 9.35 -12.58
CA PRO A 27 0.31 10.04 -13.57
C PRO A 27 -0.97 10.58 -12.89
N ALA A 28 -1.19 11.89 -12.93
CA ALA A 28 -2.27 12.54 -12.19
C ALA A 28 -3.69 12.11 -12.62
N THR A 29 -3.84 11.71 -13.89
CA THR A 29 -5.14 11.40 -14.51
C THR A 29 -5.41 9.91 -14.68
N THR A 30 -4.42 9.06 -14.37
CA THR A 30 -4.48 7.64 -14.71
C THR A 30 -4.66 6.79 -13.46
N ALA A 31 -5.61 5.87 -13.54
CA ALA A 31 -5.82 4.85 -12.53
C ALA A 31 -4.77 3.74 -12.67
N GLY A 32 -4.26 3.22 -11.55
CA GLY A 32 -3.33 2.11 -11.62
C GLY A 32 -2.99 1.49 -10.28
N LEU A 33 -2.02 0.58 -10.33
CA LEU A 33 -1.46 -0.12 -9.18
C LEU A 33 0.02 0.22 -9.08
N LEU A 34 0.46 0.56 -7.88
CA LEU A 34 1.88 0.65 -7.56
C LEU A 34 2.28 -0.66 -6.87
N LEU A 35 3.14 -1.44 -7.54
CA LEU A 35 3.60 -2.74 -7.10
C LEU A 35 4.96 -2.59 -6.44
N GLY A 36 5.02 -2.83 -5.13
CA GLY A 36 6.29 -2.99 -4.43
C GLY A 36 6.82 -4.40 -4.68
N ARG A 37 8.06 -4.53 -5.11
CA ARG A 37 8.71 -5.84 -5.25
C ARG A 37 9.64 -6.10 -4.06
N PRO A 38 9.81 -7.36 -3.62
CA PRO A 38 10.88 -7.70 -2.71
C PRO A 38 12.21 -7.28 -3.36
N VAL A 39 13.06 -6.55 -2.63
CA VAL A 39 14.41 -6.24 -3.13
C VAL A 39 15.17 -7.57 -3.23
N ALA A 40 15.37 -8.07 -4.44
CA ALA A 40 16.28 -9.17 -4.74
C ALA A 40 17.05 -8.81 -6.02
N VAL A 41 18.38 -8.99 -5.91
CA VAL A 41 19.43 -8.91 -6.94
C VAL A 41 18.91 -9.07 -8.37
N GLU A 42 19.33 -8.15 -9.25
CA GLU A 42 19.22 -8.19 -10.71
C GLU A 42 18.73 -9.53 -11.28
N GLN A 43 17.42 -9.68 -11.49
CA GLN A 43 16.93 -10.69 -12.42
C GLN A 43 15.88 -10.07 -13.33
N THR A 44 16.39 -9.54 -14.43
CA THR A 44 15.65 -9.27 -15.66
C THR A 44 14.96 -10.56 -16.10
N ARG A 45 13.62 -10.59 -16.12
CA ARG A 45 12.88 -11.61 -16.86
C ARG A 45 11.81 -11.01 -17.76
N PRO A 46 11.71 -11.49 -19.02
CA PRO A 46 10.69 -11.09 -19.98
C PRO A 46 9.41 -11.92 -19.76
N GLY A 47 8.25 -11.31 -20.03
CA GLY A 47 6.97 -12.03 -20.09
C GLY A 47 5.91 -11.48 -19.15
N LEU A 48 5.16 -10.48 -19.61
CA LEU A 48 3.78 -10.14 -19.24
C LEU A 48 3.32 -9.01 -20.19
N GLU A 49 2.91 -9.39 -21.40
CA GLU A 49 2.59 -8.48 -22.52
C GLU A 49 1.17 -7.85 -22.48
N MET A 50 0.47 -7.86 -21.34
CA MET A 50 -0.93 -7.39 -21.29
C MET A 50 -1.20 -6.12 -20.48
N ALA A 51 -0.16 -5.44 -20.00
CA ALA A 51 -0.31 -4.10 -19.44
C ALA A 51 0.50 -3.12 -20.29
N ARG A 52 -0.09 -1.97 -20.66
CA ARG A 52 0.70 -0.81 -21.06
C ARG A 52 1.58 -0.46 -19.86
N ARG A 53 2.82 -0.97 -19.88
CA ARG A 53 3.84 -0.67 -18.88
C ARG A 53 4.24 0.79 -19.07
N SER A 54 3.53 1.68 -18.40
CA SER A 54 4.04 3.02 -18.15
C SER A 54 5.17 2.87 -17.14
N ALA A 55 6.38 2.58 -17.64
CA ALA A 55 7.61 2.46 -16.86
C ALA A 55 8.08 3.83 -16.33
N ALA A 56 7.16 4.61 -15.75
CA ALA A 56 7.56 5.65 -14.83
C ALA A 56 8.12 4.91 -13.62
N VAL A 57 9.45 4.86 -13.49
CA VAL A 57 10.10 4.41 -12.26
C VAL A 57 9.69 5.41 -11.18
N VAL A 58 8.69 5.05 -10.39
CA VAL A 58 8.07 5.94 -9.41
C VAL A 58 8.95 6.07 -8.14
N ALA A 59 9.82 5.09 -7.89
CA ALA A 59 10.97 5.10 -6.97
C ALA A 59 11.71 3.75 -7.12
N SER A 60 12.94 3.61 -6.61
CA SER A 60 13.64 2.31 -6.59
C SER A 60 12.80 1.25 -5.86
N GLY A 61 12.49 0.13 -6.54
CA GLY A 61 11.72 -0.99 -5.97
C GLY A 61 10.20 -0.96 -6.21
N PHE A 62 9.68 0.05 -6.90
CA PHE A 62 8.25 0.15 -7.25
C PHE A 62 8.01 0.26 -8.76
N GLU A 63 6.98 -0.44 -9.24
CA GLU A 63 6.50 -0.40 -10.63
C GLU A 63 5.05 0.10 -10.65
N PHE A 64 4.74 1.07 -11.51
CA PHE A 64 3.37 1.50 -11.75
C PHE A 64 2.78 0.76 -12.95
N VAL A 65 1.60 0.18 -12.75
CA VAL A 65 0.85 -0.54 -13.78
C VAL A 65 -0.50 0.16 -13.95
N GLU A 66 -0.73 0.72 -15.13
CA GLU A 66 -2.02 1.30 -15.48
C GLU A 66 -3.11 0.22 -15.54
N ILE A 67 -4.23 0.47 -14.87
CA ILE A 67 -5.37 -0.44 -14.78
C ILE A 67 -6.65 0.38 -14.90
N HIS A 68 -7.63 -0.14 -15.64
CA HIS A 68 -8.93 0.49 -15.75
C HIS A 68 -9.56 0.71 -14.36
N ALA A 69 -10.13 1.90 -14.12
CA ALA A 69 -10.59 2.28 -12.78
C ALA A 69 -11.59 1.28 -12.15
N GLY A 70 -12.50 0.72 -12.97
CA GLY A 70 -13.46 -0.30 -12.52
C GLY A 70 -12.85 -1.64 -12.12
N GLU A 71 -11.61 -1.91 -12.50
CA GLU A 71 -10.92 -3.19 -12.29
C GLU A 71 -9.89 -3.13 -11.14
N LEU A 72 -9.58 -1.92 -10.65
CA LEU A 72 -8.50 -1.68 -9.69
C LEU A 72 -8.51 -2.64 -8.50
N THR A 73 -9.63 -2.69 -7.77
CA THR A 73 -9.72 -3.51 -6.55
C THR A 73 -9.64 -5.01 -6.87
N ARG A 74 -10.24 -5.45 -7.98
CA ARG A 74 -10.19 -6.85 -8.40
C ARG A 74 -8.76 -7.27 -8.74
N VAL A 75 -8.09 -6.49 -9.57
CA VAL A 75 -6.72 -6.77 -10.01
C VAL A 75 -5.75 -6.66 -8.83
N ALA A 76 -5.91 -5.64 -7.97
CA ALA A 76 -5.05 -5.45 -6.81
C ALA A 76 -5.10 -6.64 -5.84
N VAL A 77 -6.30 -7.12 -5.50
CA VAL A 77 -6.47 -8.30 -4.63
C VAL A 77 -5.95 -9.57 -5.32
N SER A 78 -6.11 -9.71 -6.63
CA SER A 78 -5.51 -10.83 -7.37
C SER A 78 -3.99 -10.79 -7.33
N MET A 79 -3.39 -9.61 -7.50
CA MET A 79 -1.95 -9.41 -7.41
C MET A 79 -1.43 -9.62 -5.99
N GLY A 80 -2.18 -9.25 -4.97
CA GLY A 80 -1.81 -9.48 -3.56
C GLY A 80 -1.64 -10.96 -3.18
N ARG A 81 -2.14 -11.88 -4.00
CA ARG A 81 -1.94 -13.34 -3.83
C ARG A 81 -0.64 -13.84 -4.48
N SER A 82 0.01 -13.01 -5.30
CA SER A 82 1.24 -13.37 -5.98
C SER A 82 2.43 -13.22 -5.04
N SER A 83 3.31 -14.23 -5.01
CA SER A 83 4.57 -14.18 -4.25
C SER A 83 5.60 -13.23 -4.86
N SER A 84 5.36 -12.73 -6.08
CA SER A 84 6.26 -11.81 -6.78
C SER A 84 6.15 -10.35 -6.32
N VAL A 85 5.14 -10.03 -5.51
CA VAL A 85 4.93 -8.67 -4.99
C VAL A 85 5.00 -8.67 -3.46
N ALA A 86 5.61 -7.61 -2.94
CA ALA A 86 5.72 -7.31 -1.53
C ALA A 86 4.52 -6.49 -1.04
N SER A 87 4.02 -5.59 -1.88
CA SER A 87 2.87 -4.74 -1.57
C SER A 87 2.20 -4.31 -2.85
N VAL A 88 0.90 -4.00 -2.76
CA VAL A 88 0.11 -3.48 -3.87
C VAL A 88 -0.64 -2.26 -3.38
N VAL A 89 -0.35 -1.09 -3.94
CA VAL A 89 -1.06 0.15 -3.59
C VAL A 89 -1.97 0.55 -4.74
N ILE A 90 -3.27 0.62 -4.45
CA ILE A 90 -4.26 1.11 -5.39
C ILE A 90 -4.10 2.62 -5.52
N CYS A 91 -3.98 3.09 -6.76
CA CYS A 91 -3.84 4.50 -7.11
C CYS A 91 -5.06 4.93 -7.95
N PRO A 92 -6.17 5.36 -7.32
CA PRO A 92 -7.29 5.94 -8.04
C PRO A 92 -6.89 7.28 -8.69
N PRO A 93 -7.57 7.69 -9.78
CA PRO A 93 -7.29 8.96 -10.43
C PRO A 93 -7.58 10.13 -9.48
N GLY A 94 -6.75 11.18 -9.53
CA GLY A 94 -6.91 12.37 -8.69
C GLY A 94 -6.44 12.22 -7.23
N VAL A 95 -5.95 11.05 -6.80
CA VAL A 95 -5.32 10.90 -5.48
C VAL A 95 -3.90 11.48 -5.51
N SER A 96 -3.58 12.34 -4.53
CA SER A 96 -2.28 13.02 -4.51
C SER A 96 -1.11 12.04 -4.27
N PRO A 97 0.09 12.30 -4.83
CA PRO A 97 1.26 11.46 -4.58
C PRO A 97 1.60 11.27 -3.11
N ALA A 98 1.42 12.31 -2.27
CA ALA A 98 1.65 12.22 -0.83
C ALA A 98 0.69 11.22 -0.15
N ARG A 99 -0.57 11.18 -0.58
CA ARG A 99 -1.57 10.21 -0.08
C ARG A 99 -1.20 8.79 -0.51
N THR A 100 -0.70 8.60 -1.73
CA THR A 100 -0.19 7.29 -2.18
C THR A 100 1.06 6.88 -1.41
N ALA A 101 2.00 7.79 -1.16
CA ALA A 101 3.21 7.52 -0.36
C ALA A 101 2.85 7.08 1.06
N LEU A 102 1.84 7.72 1.66
CA LEU A 102 1.30 7.29 2.95
C LEU A 102 0.77 5.85 2.90
N ALA A 103 0.00 5.49 1.87
CA ALA A 103 -0.51 4.14 1.70
C ALA A 103 0.60 3.09 1.47
N VAL A 104 1.69 3.46 0.79
CA VAL A 104 2.91 2.63 0.64
C VAL A 104 3.56 2.39 2.00
N ALA A 105 3.77 3.45 2.79
CA ALA A 105 4.40 3.34 4.10
C ALA A 105 3.59 2.44 5.04
N VAL A 106 2.27 2.64 5.11
CA VAL A 106 1.37 1.79 5.90
C VAL A 106 1.41 0.35 5.42
N ALA A 107 1.46 0.08 4.12
CA ALA A 107 1.59 -1.29 3.61
C ALA A 107 2.87 -1.99 4.10
N GLY A 108 3.99 -1.27 4.17
CA GLY A 108 5.25 -1.80 4.69
C GLY A 108 5.16 -2.21 6.16
N VAL A 109 4.46 -1.42 6.97
CA VAL A 109 4.27 -1.65 8.41
C VAL A 109 3.37 -2.85 8.65
N LEU A 110 2.20 -2.84 8.01
CA LEU A 110 1.24 -3.95 8.09
C LEU A 110 1.89 -5.27 7.69
N ARG A 111 2.73 -5.26 6.64
CA ARG A 111 3.48 -6.44 6.21
C ARG A 111 4.50 -6.87 7.26
N GLY A 112 5.24 -5.93 7.83
CA GLY A 112 6.22 -6.18 8.90
C GLY A 112 5.59 -6.82 10.14
N HIS A 113 4.40 -6.37 10.54
CA HIS A 113 3.67 -6.94 11.69
C HIS A 113 3.20 -8.37 11.45
N ARG A 114 2.69 -8.66 10.25
CA ARG A 114 2.21 -10.00 9.91
C ARG A 114 3.31 -11.03 9.95
N GLY A 115 4.45 -10.71 9.33
CA GLY A 115 5.57 -11.66 9.20
C GLY A 115 5.24 -12.93 8.40
N ASP A 116 4.06 -12.99 7.75
CA ASP A 116 3.59 -14.12 6.94
C ASP A 116 4.13 -14.08 5.50
N GLY A 117 4.83 -13.01 5.13
CA GLY A 117 5.41 -12.78 3.81
C GLY A 117 4.39 -12.39 2.73
N HIS A 118 3.10 -12.40 3.03
CA HIS A 118 2.04 -12.05 2.08
C HIS A 118 2.06 -10.56 1.74
N ALA A 119 1.63 -10.25 0.52
CA ALA A 119 1.52 -8.86 0.10
C ALA A 119 0.31 -8.20 0.77
N VAL A 120 0.49 -6.95 1.21
CA VAL A 120 -0.59 -6.12 1.71
C VAL A 120 -1.12 -5.25 0.58
N VAL A 121 -2.44 -5.20 0.43
CA VAL A 121 -3.12 -4.34 -0.53
C VAL A 121 -3.65 -3.10 0.19
N THR A 122 -3.19 -1.90 -0.16
CA THR A 122 -3.64 -0.66 0.48
C THR A 122 -4.15 0.38 -0.51
N CYS A 123 -4.93 1.32 -0.01
CA CYS A 123 -5.40 2.50 -0.74
C CYS A 123 -5.55 3.69 0.20
N ALA A 124 -5.18 4.89 -0.24
CA ALA A 124 -5.31 6.08 0.60
C ALA A 124 -6.77 6.50 0.80
N VAL A 125 -7.64 6.22 -0.17
CA VAL A 125 -9.10 6.42 -0.10
C VAL A 125 -9.79 5.07 -0.08
N CYS A 126 -11.02 4.97 0.43
CA CYS A 126 -11.77 3.73 0.32
C CYS A 126 -12.15 3.52 -1.15
N PRO A 127 -11.63 2.48 -1.85
CA PRO A 127 -11.95 2.25 -3.25
C PRO A 127 -13.30 1.53 -3.37
N PRO A 128 -13.95 1.56 -4.55
CA PRO A 128 -15.07 0.67 -4.83
C PRO A 128 -14.65 -0.80 -4.66
N LEU A 129 -15.31 -1.53 -3.75
CA LEU A 129 -14.87 -2.88 -3.37
C LEU A 129 -15.35 -3.97 -4.32
N GLY A 130 -16.56 -3.82 -4.85
CA GLY A 130 -17.27 -4.91 -5.53
C GLY A 130 -17.60 -6.06 -4.57
N VAL A 131 -17.86 -7.25 -5.11
CA VAL A 131 -18.27 -8.43 -4.34
C VAL A 131 -17.05 -9.18 -3.76
N GLY A 132 -17.19 -9.69 -2.53
CA GLY A 132 -16.21 -10.61 -1.93
C GLY A 132 -14.97 -9.96 -1.30
N ARG A 133 -15.01 -8.64 -1.05
CA ARG A 133 -13.88 -7.86 -0.52
C ARG A 133 -14.35 -6.93 0.59
N SER A 134 -13.44 -6.62 1.51
CA SER A 134 -13.66 -5.66 2.58
C SER A 134 -12.52 -4.63 2.60
N ALA A 135 -12.84 -3.41 3.03
CA ALA A 135 -11.88 -2.37 3.34
C ALA A 135 -11.77 -2.21 4.86
N ILE A 136 -10.55 -2.28 5.37
CA ILE A 136 -10.26 -2.18 6.79
C ILE A 136 -9.55 -0.85 7.01
N PRO A 137 -10.15 0.09 7.77
CA PRO A 137 -9.54 1.38 8.02
C PRO A 137 -8.39 1.25 9.02
N HIS A 138 -7.26 1.83 8.67
CA HIS A 138 -6.15 2.10 9.58
C HIS A 138 -6.10 3.61 9.81
N GLU A 139 -6.21 4.04 11.05
CA GLU A 139 -6.05 5.44 11.45
C GLU A 139 -4.57 5.78 11.58
N VAL A 140 -4.21 6.92 11.00
CA VAL A 140 -2.83 7.31 10.76
C VAL A 140 -2.66 8.78 11.12
N ALA A 141 -1.92 9.07 12.18
CA ALA A 141 -1.61 10.43 12.61
C ALA A 141 -0.43 10.99 11.80
N VAL A 142 -0.70 11.87 10.84
CA VAL A 142 0.30 12.48 9.95
C VAL A 142 0.73 13.84 10.50
N ARG A 143 2.02 14.01 10.77
CA ARG A 143 2.60 15.29 11.20
C ARG A 143 3.20 16.04 10.02
N VAL A 144 2.84 17.30 9.85
CA VAL A 144 3.39 18.22 8.84
C VAL A 144 3.81 19.52 9.55
N GLY A 145 5.10 19.69 9.79
CA GLY A 145 5.60 20.74 10.69
C GLY A 145 5.05 20.54 12.11
N ASP A 146 4.41 21.57 12.66
CA ASP A 146 3.80 21.53 14.00
C ASP A 146 2.35 21.03 14.00
N ARG A 147 1.79 20.70 12.83
CA ARG A 147 0.41 20.23 12.71
C ARG A 147 0.35 18.71 12.68
N VAL A 148 -0.61 18.14 13.39
CA VAL A 148 -0.96 16.72 13.32
C VAL A 148 -2.35 16.59 12.72
N GLU A 149 -2.48 15.72 11.72
CA GLU A 149 -3.74 15.43 11.05
C GLU A 149 -4.01 13.92 11.10
N ILE A 150 -5.22 13.53 11.49
CA ILE A 150 -5.64 12.13 11.39
C ILE A 150 -6.10 11.85 9.96
N ARG A 151 -5.52 10.79 9.37
CA ARG A 151 -5.83 10.30 8.02
C ARG A 151 -6.16 8.83 8.09
N HIS A 152 -6.94 8.36 7.12
CA HIS A 152 -7.21 6.94 6.94
C HIS A 152 -6.40 6.40 5.77
N VAL A 153 -5.87 5.19 5.95
CA VAL A 153 -5.42 4.30 4.89
C VAL A 153 -6.23 3.02 5.00
N TRP A 154 -6.73 2.54 3.87
CA TRP A 154 -7.58 1.37 3.81
C TRP A 154 -6.77 0.18 3.35
N GLU A 155 -6.81 -0.90 4.13
CA GLU A 155 -6.35 -2.20 3.70
C GLU A 155 -7.47 -2.96 3.01
N ILE A 156 -7.21 -3.54 1.84
CA ILE A 156 -8.19 -4.29 1.07
C ILE A 156 -7.92 -5.78 1.22
N VAL A 157 -8.88 -6.51 1.77
CA VAL A 157 -8.81 -7.96 1.97
C VAL A 157 -9.92 -8.67 1.22
N SER A 158 -9.68 -9.88 0.72
CA SER A 158 -10.77 -10.73 0.25
C SER A 158 -11.47 -11.40 1.43
N TRP A 159 -12.77 -11.65 1.34
CA TRP A 159 -13.54 -12.29 2.43
C TRP A 159 -12.95 -13.62 2.91
N PRO A 160 -12.44 -14.52 2.03
CA PRO A 160 -11.77 -15.74 2.48
C PRO A 160 -10.53 -15.50 3.35
N GLN A 161 -9.91 -14.31 3.27
CA GLN A 161 -8.74 -13.94 4.08
C GLN A 161 -9.11 -13.27 5.40
N ILE A 162 -10.38 -12.89 5.62
CA ILE A 162 -10.80 -12.23 6.85
C ILE A 162 -10.47 -13.05 8.11
N PRO A 163 -10.69 -14.38 8.16
CA PRO A 163 -10.32 -15.16 9.35
C PRO A 163 -8.82 -15.09 9.66
N ILE A 164 -7.96 -15.16 8.63
CA ILE A 164 -6.50 -15.05 8.78
C ILE A 164 -6.15 -13.64 9.26
N TRP A 165 -6.76 -12.63 8.65
CA TRP A 165 -6.58 -11.23 9.05
C TRP A 165 -6.97 -11.02 10.52
N LEU A 166 -8.13 -11.51 10.96
CA LEU A 166 -8.58 -11.42 12.35
C LEU A 166 -7.62 -12.10 13.32
N ALA A 167 -7.02 -13.23 12.92
CA ALA A 167 -6.02 -13.92 13.72
C ALA A 167 -4.76 -13.06 13.97
N THR A 168 -4.47 -12.08 13.09
CA THR A 168 -3.36 -11.13 13.29
C THR A 168 -3.62 -10.09 14.38
N LEU A 169 -4.89 -9.89 14.78
CA LEU A 169 -5.26 -8.98 15.87
C LEU A 169 -5.18 -9.63 17.26
N SER A 170 -5.10 -10.96 17.31
CA SER A 170 -5.00 -11.67 18.59
C SER A 170 -3.69 -11.28 19.29
N PRO A 171 -3.73 -10.89 20.57
CA PRO A 171 -2.51 -10.55 21.30
C PRO A 171 -1.53 -11.73 21.26
N ARG A 172 -0.30 -11.48 20.82
CA ARG A 172 0.78 -12.47 20.97
C ARG A 172 0.96 -12.74 22.46
N PRO A 173 1.03 -14.00 22.92
CA PRO A 173 1.31 -14.29 24.32
C PRO A 173 2.65 -13.63 24.67
N ILE A 174 2.64 -12.78 25.70
CA ILE A 174 3.86 -12.23 26.27
C ILE A 174 4.62 -13.43 26.84
N ALA A 175 5.77 -13.74 26.25
CA ALA A 175 6.68 -14.74 26.82
C ALA A 175 7.05 -14.26 28.23
N ALA A 176 6.71 -15.08 29.23
CA ALA A 176 7.03 -14.85 30.64
C ALA A 176 8.53 -15.04 30.91
#